data_AF-Q4G010-F1
#
_entry.id   AF-Q4G010-F1
#
_cell.length_a   1.000
_cell.length_b   1.000
_cell.length_c   1.000
_cell.angle_alpha   90.00
_cell.angle_beta   90.00
_cell.angle_gamma   90.00
#
_symmetry.space_group_name_H-M   'P 1'
#
loop_
_entity.id
_entity.type
_entity.pdbx_description
1 polymer ?
#
loop_
_entity_poly.entity_id
_entity_poly.type
_entity_poly.pdbx_seq_one_letter_code
_entity_poly.pdbx_strand_id
1 'polypeptide(L)'
;KLLVPCALDPPNTNCYVCASKPEVTVRLNVHKVTVLTLQDKIVKEKFAMVAPDVQIEDGKGTILISSEEGETEANNPKKLSDFGIRNGSRLQADDFLQDYTLLINILHSEDLGKDVEFEVVGDTPEKVGPKQAEDAAKSIANGSDDGAQPSTSTAQEQDDVLIVDSDEEGPSNSADGSRDDRTRKRKLEENEGASTKKSRLEQVEDQDDVIALD
;
A
#
# COMPACT_ATOMS: atom_id res chain seq x y z
N LYS A 1 1.71 -18.37 34.58
CA LYS A 1 0.65 -19.18 33.94
C LYS A 1 1.35 -20.32 33.20
N LEU A 2 0.86 -21.57 33.24
CA LEU A 2 1.55 -22.71 32.57
C LEU A 2 1.24 -22.78 31.08
N LEU A 3 -0.03 -22.56 30.73
CA LEU A 3 -0.49 -22.22 29.38
C LEU A 3 -1.26 -20.90 29.47
N VAL A 4 -1.26 -20.12 28.39
CA VAL A 4 -2.01 -18.87 28.28
C VAL A 4 -2.87 -18.94 27.02
N PRO A 5 -4.18 -19.19 27.13
CA PRO A 5 -5.08 -18.91 26.02
C PRO A 5 -5.15 -17.40 25.81
N CYS A 6 -5.05 -16.98 24.55
CA CYS A 6 -5.27 -15.62 24.11
C CYS A 6 -6.59 -15.55 23.32
N ALA A 7 -7.12 -14.35 23.12
CA ALA A 7 -8.14 -14.12 22.10
C ALA A 7 -7.53 -14.32 20.70
N LEU A 8 -8.38 -14.53 19.69
CA LEU A 8 -7.99 -14.41 18.29
C LEU A 8 -8.22 -12.97 17.84
N ASP A 9 -7.19 -12.33 17.30
CA ASP A 9 -7.30 -10.99 16.73
C ASP A 9 -8.10 -11.02 15.41
N PRO A 10 -8.84 -9.94 15.07
CA PRO A 10 -9.53 -9.84 13.80
C PRO A 10 -8.55 -9.67 12.62
N PRO A 11 -8.99 -9.90 11.37
CA PRO A 11 -8.16 -9.66 10.19
C PRO A 11 -7.63 -8.22 10.13
N ASN A 12 -6.33 -8.06 9.93
CA ASN A 12 -5.69 -6.76 9.78
C ASN A 12 -6.08 -6.13 8.43
N THR A 13 -6.69 -4.94 8.46
CA THR A 13 -7.12 -4.19 7.25
C THR A 13 -5.97 -3.85 6.31
N ASN A 14 -4.75 -3.78 6.83
CA ASN A 14 -3.53 -3.43 6.10
C ASN A 14 -2.73 -4.69 5.70
N CYS A 15 -3.30 -5.88 5.84
CA CYS A 15 -2.66 -7.12 5.41
C CYS A 15 -2.62 -7.20 3.88
N TYR A 16 -1.42 -7.26 3.30
CA TYR A 16 -1.23 -7.41 1.86
C TYR A 16 -1.65 -8.78 1.29
N VAL A 17 -2.22 -9.68 2.10
CA VAL A 17 -2.71 -10.99 1.64
C VAL A 17 -4.23 -11.13 1.79
N CYS A 18 -4.82 -10.76 2.94
CA CYS A 18 -6.25 -11.01 3.22
C CYS A 18 -7.14 -9.76 3.20
N ALA A 19 -6.61 -8.57 2.91
CA ALA A 19 -7.43 -7.41 2.59
C ALA A 19 -8.12 -7.58 1.22
N SER A 20 -9.33 -7.04 1.04
CA SER A 20 -10.14 -7.26 -0.16
C SER A 20 -9.56 -6.67 -1.47
N LYS A 21 -8.57 -5.78 -1.36
CA LYS A 21 -7.74 -5.25 -2.44
C LYS A 21 -6.36 -4.95 -1.85
N PRO A 22 -5.44 -5.92 -1.82
CA PRO A 22 -4.15 -5.72 -1.21
C PRO A 22 -3.25 -4.89 -2.13
N GLU A 23 -2.58 -3.90 -1.53
CA GLU A 23 -1.73 -2.97 -2.24
C GLU A 23 -0.48 -2.68 -1.43
N VAL A 24 0.68 -2.77 -2.08
CA VAL A 24 2.00 -2.53 -1.49
C VAL A 24 2.74 -1.45 -2.27
N THR A 25 3.77 -0.87 -1.66
CA THR A 25 4.73 0.00 -2.34
C THR A 25 6.13 -0.57 -2.18
N VAL A 26 6.83 -0.78 -3.29
CA VAL A 26 8.20 -1.28 -3.30
C VAL A 26 9.12 -0.16 -3.79
N ARG A 27 10.14 0.15 -2.97
CA ARG A 27 11.19 1.12 -3.30
C ARG A 27 12.35 0.41 -3.98
N LEU A 28 12.71 0.82 -5.21
CA LEU A 28 13.79 0.18 -5.99
C LEU A 28 14.38 1.10 -7.08
N ASN A 29 15.51 0.69 -7.66
CA ASN A 29 16.09 1.37 -8.82
C ASN A 29 15.66 0.68 -10.14
N VAL A 30 14.73 1.30 -10.87
CA VAL A 30 14.16 0.74 -12.12
C VAL A 30 15.16 0.59 -13.27
N HIS A 31 16.30 1.28 -13.21
CA HIS A 31 17.40 1.19 -14.19
C HIS A 31 18.42 0.09 -13.84
N LYS A 32 18.49 -0.34 -12.57
CA LYS A 32 19.36 -1.43 -12.11
C LYS A 32 18.64 -2.78 -12.06
N VAL A 33 17.41 -2.81 -11.53
CA VAL A 33 16.60 -4.04 -11.38
C VAL A 33 16.17 -4.58 -12.74
N THR A 34 16.25 -5.90 -12.93
CA THR A 34 15.76 -6.60 -14.11
C THR A 34 14.39 -7.23 -13.87
N VAL A 35 13.73 -7.66 -14.95
CA VAL A 35 12.49 -8.47 -14.85
C VAL A 35 12.72 -9.76 -14.05
N LEU A 36 13.87 -10.42 -14.23
CA LEU A 36 14.21 -11.62 -13.44
C LEU A 36 14.35 -11.33 -11.93
N THR A 37 14.98 -10.21 -11.56
CA THR A 37 15.05 -9.81 -10.14
C THR A 37 13.67 -9.50 -9.56
N LEU A 38 12.80 -8.84 -10.34
CA LEU A 38 11.40 -8.60 -9.95
C LEU A 38 10.65 -9.92 -9.73
N GLN A 39 10.71 -10.83 -10.71
CA GLN A 39 10.11 -12.16 -10.63
C GLN A 39 10.59 -12.92 -9.38
N ASP A 40 11.88 -13.27 -9.34
CA ASP A 40 12.37 -14.26 -8.38
C ASP A 40 12.51 -13.68 -6.97
N LYS A 41 13.11 -12.49 -6.81
CA LYS A 41 13.42 -11.93 -5.48
C LYS A 41 12.32 -11.09 -4.86
N ILE A 42 11.45 -10.47 -5.67
CA ILE A 42 10.38 -9.61 -5.14
C ILE A 42 9.07 -10.41 -5.10
N VAL A 43 8.59 -10.87 -6.25
CA VAL A 43 7.26 -11.47 -6.37
C VAL A 43 7.24 -12.89 -5.79
N LYS A 44 8.22 -13.74 -6.12
CA LYS A 44 8.29 -15.13 -5.64
C LYS A 44 8.90 -15.24 -4.24
N GLU A 45 10.04 -14.59 -3.96
CA GLU A 45 10.71 -14.70 -2.64
C GLU A 45 10.03 -13.87 -1.52
N LYS A 46 9.60 -12.62 -1.76
CA LYS A 46 8.98 -11.78 -0.69
C LYS A 46 7.47 -11.86 -0.64
N PHE A 47 6.79 -11.82 -1.79
CA PHE A 47 5.33 -11.93 -1.84
C PHE A 47 4.83 -13.38 -1.93
N ALA A 48 5.73 -14.36 -1.87
CA ALA A 48 5.46 -15.80 -1.74
C ALA A 48 4.57 -16.41 -2.84
N MET A 49 4.52 -15.78 -4.03
CA MET A 49 3.82 -16.32 -5.20
C MET A 49 4.58 -17.50 -5.81
N VAL A 50 3.84 -18.51 -6.28
CA VAL A 50 4.36 -19.76 -6.85
C VAL A 50 4.52 -19.62 -8.36
N ALA A 51 3.50 -19.09 -9.02
CA ALA A 51 3.39 -18.95 -10.48
C ALA A 51 2.78 -17.58 -10.82
N PRO A 52 3.54 -16.47 -10.62
CA PRO A 52 3.00 -15.13 -10.84
C PRO A 52 3.01 -14.71 -12.31
N ASP A 53 1.87 -14.27 -12.80
CA ASP A 53 1.71 -13.42 -13.97
C ASP A 53 1.81 -11.95 -13.53
N VAL A 54 2.54 -11.10 -14.28
CA VAL A 54 2.73 -9.69 -13.91
C VAL A 54 2.53 -8.77 -15.11
N GLN A 55 1.57 -7.85 -15.00
CA GLN A 55 1.25 -6.84 -16.01
C GLN A 55 1.42 -5.41 -15.49
N ILE A 56 1.66 -4.46 -16.40
CA ILE A 56 1.65 -3.02 -16.09
C ILE A 56 0.20 -2.50 -16.17
N GLU A 57 -0.25 -1.73 -15.17
CA GLU A 57 -1.46 -0.91 -15.29
C GLU A 57 -1.20 0.32 -16.19
N ASP A 58 -0.98 0.09 -17.48
CA ASP A 58 -0.81 1.13 -18.51
C ASP A 58 -2.05 1.32 -19.40
N GLY A 59 -3.14 0.59 -19.10
CA GLY A 59 -4.35 0.52 -19.92
C GLY A 59 -4.21 -0.28 -21.22
N LYS A 60 -3.04 -0.89 -21.48
CA LYS A 60 -2.80 -1.78 -22.63
C LYS A 60 -2.68 -3.25 -22.24
N GLY A 61 -2.41 -3.56 -20.97
CA GLY A 61 -2.16 -4.92 -20.50
C GLY A 61 -0.77 -5.40 -20.91
N THR A 62 0.26 -4.57 -20.71
CA THR A 62 1.63 -4.92 -21.07
C THR A 62 2.18 -5.98 -20.10
N ILE A 63 2.22 -7.24 -20.54
CA ILE A 63 2.74 -8.38 -19.77
C ILE A 63 4.28 -8.29 -19.66
N LEU A 64 4.79 -8.39 -18.44
CA LEU A 64 6.22 -8.41 -18.11
C LEU A 64 6.72 -9.84 -17.90
N ILE A 65 5.98 -10.58 -17.08
CA ILE A 65 6.23 -11.95 -16.61
C ILE A 65 4.94 -12.73 -16.88
N SER A 66 5.08 -13.91 -17.47
CA SER A 66 4.02 -14.92 -17.63
C SER A 66 4.36 -16.13 -16.77
N SER A 67 3.34 -16.81 -16.26
CA SER A 67 3.48 -18.11 -15.60
C SER A 67 3.70 -19.27 -16.59
N GLU A 68 3.46 -19.06 -17.90
CA GLU A 68 3.67 -20.07 -18.95
C GLU A 68 5.13 -20.07 -19.48
N GLU A 69 5.75 -21.26 -19.49
CA GLU A 69 7.16 -21.43 -19.89
C GLU A 69 7.41 -21.05 -21.35
N GLY A 70 8.37 -20.15 -21.59
CA GLY A 70 8.79 -19.73 -22.92
C GLY A 70 8.16 -18.42 -23.44
N GLU A 71 7.11 -17.88 -22.81
CA GLU A 71 6.50 -16.62 -23.26
C GLU A 71 7.38 -15.39 -22.96
N THR A 72 7.74 -15.18 -21.69
CA THR A 72 8.42 -13.96 -21.23
C THR A 72 9.92 -14.11 -20.99
N GLU A 73 10.54 -15.25 -21.31
CA GLU A 73 11.98 -15.47 -21.06
C GLU A 73 12.88 -14.38 -21.67
N ALA A 74 12.49 -13.85 -22.83
CA ALA A 74 13.20 -12.75 -23.51
C ALA A 74 13.14 -11.41 -22.75
N ASN A 75 12.31 -11.29 -21.70
CA ASN A 75 12.22 -10.12 -20.83
C ASN A 75 13.18 -10.21 -19.63
N ASN A 76 13.49 -11.41 -19.14
CA ASN A 76 14.29 -11.68 -17.93
C ASN A 76 15.56 -10.82 -17.77
N PRO A 77 16.41 -10.60 -18.80
CA PRO A 77 17.62 -9.78 -18.66
C PRO A 77 17.40 -8.27 -18.82
N LYS A 78 16.24 -7.81 -19.32
CA LYS A 78 15.92 -6.39 -19.56
C LYS A 78 15.68 -5.65 -18.24
N LYS A 79 15.87 -4.33 -18.24
CA LYS A 79 15.58 -3.46 -17.09
C LYS A 79 14.10 -3.11 -17.03
N LEU A 80 13.59 -2.83 -15.84
CA LEU A 80 12.20 -2.40 -15.66
C LEU A 80 11.93 -1.09 -16.44
N SER A 81 12.90 -0.17 -16.48
CA SER A 81 12.80 1.05 -17.29
C SER A 81 12.61 0.82 -18.79
N ASP A 82 13.02 -0.33 -19.33
CA ASP A 82 12.94 -0.62 -20.77
C ASP A 82 11.49 -0.83 -21.23
N PHE A 83 10.59 -1.13 -20.29
CA PHE A 83 9.15 -1.25 -20.49
C PHE A 83 8.38 0.04 -20.13
N GLY A 84 9.10 1.13 -19.84
CA GLY A 84 8.52 2.41 -19.40
C GLY A 84 8.13 2.47 -17.91
N ILE A 85 8.51 1.48 -17.11
CA ILE A 85 8.28 1.47 -15.66
C ILE A 85 9.12 2.58 -15.01
N ARG A 86 8.46 3.41 -14.20
CA ARG A 86 9.02 4.63 -13.59
C ARG A 86 8.45 4.83 -12.18
N ASN A 87 8.83 5.93 -11.53
CA ASN A 87 8.21 6.33 -10.28
C ASN A 87 6.69 6.50 -10.43
N GLY A 88 5.91 5.85 -9.56
CA GLY A 88 4.45 5.87 -9.62
C GLY A 88 3.84 4.97 -10.69
N SER A 89 4.62 4.11 -11.36
CA SER A 89 4.06 2.98 -12.12
C SER A 89 3.42 1.98 -11.14
N ARG A 90 2.29 1.41 -11.55
CA ARG A 90 1.60 0.33 -10.83
C ARG A 90 1.71 -0.95 -11.66
N LEU A 91 2.08 -2.05 -11.00
CA LEU A 91 2.08 -3.39 -11.57
C LEU A 91 0.99 -4.20 -10.86
N GLN A 92 0.24 -4.98 -11.61
CA GLN A 92 -0.62 -6.02 -11.05
C GLN A 92 0.13 -7.35 -11.16
N ALA A 93 0.26 -8.05 -10.04
CA ALA A 93 0.78 -9.42 -9.99
C ALA A 93 -0.37 -10.35 -9.58
N ASP A 94 -0.63 -11.37 -10.38
CA ASP A 94 -1.69 -12.35 -10.18
C ASP A 94 -1.06 -13.75 -10.06
N ASP A 95 -1.45 -14.52 -9.04
CA ASP A 95 -1.14 -15.95 -8.94
C ASP A 95 -2.44 -16.75 -8.97
N PHE A 96 -2.74 -17.33 -10.14
CA PHE A 96 -3.96 -18.11 -10.39
C PHE A 96 -4.00 -19.46 -9.64
N LEU A 97 -2.87 -19.93 -9.10
CA LEU A 97 -2.83 -21.14 -8.27
C LEU A 97 -3.16 -20.81 -6.80
N GLN A 98 -2.93 -19.57 -6.37
CA GLN A 98 -3.23 -19.05 -5.03
C GLN A 98 -4.57 -18.29 -4.94
N ASP A 99 -5.21 -17.98 -6.08
CA ASP A 99 -6.39 -17.07 -6.19
C ASP A 99 -6.12 -15.70 -5.56
N TYR A 100 -4.96 -15.12 -5.91
CA TYR A 100 -4.37 -13.97 -5.22
C TYR A 100 -3.82 -12.92 -6.20
N THR A 101 -4.44 -11.73 -6.18
CA THR A 101 -4.01 -10.53 -6.91
C THR A 101 -3.38 -9.53 -5.95
N LEU A 102 -2.17 -9.04 -6.25
CA LEU A 102 -1.47 -8.00 -5.51
C LEU A 102 -1.16 -6.79 -6.40
N LEU A 103 -1.52 -5.58 -5.95
CA LEU A 103 -1.12 -4.33 -6.59
C LEU A 103 0.21 -3.82 -6.01
N ILE A 104 1.20 -3.62 -6.89
CA ILE A 104 2.57 -3.23 -6.55
C ILE A 104 2.86 -1.84 -7.12
N ASN A 105 2.91 -0.83 -6.25
CA ASN A 105 3.36 0.51 -6.61
C ASN A 105 4.89 0.57 -6.65
N ILE A 106 5.45 1.15 -7.70
CA ILE A 106 6.89 1.30 -7.90
C ILE A 106 7.35 2.69 -7.46
N LEU A 107 8.02 2.77 -6.32
CA LEU A 107 8.70 3.98 -5.85
C LEU A 107 10.15 3.93 -6.35
N HIS A 108 10.50 4.78 -7.31
CA HIS A 108 11.87 4.83 -7.81
C HIS A 108 12.78 5.57 -6.81
N SER A 109 13.82 4.89 -6.33
CA SER A 109 14.96 5.50 -5.67
C SER A 109 16.27 5.10 -6.36
N GLU A 110 17.25 5.99 -6.36
CA GLU A 110 18.65 5.64 -6.65
C GLU A 110 19.43 5.37 -5.36
N ASP A 111 19.07 6.09 -4.29
CA ASP A 111 19.56 5.96 -2.93
C ASP A 111 18.88 4.78 -2.23
N LEU A 112 19.27 3.58 -2.61
CA LEU A 112 19.17 2.39 -1.76
C LEU A 112 20.55 2.11 -1.14
N GLY A 113 20.55 1.45 0.01
CA GLY A 113 21.78 1.05 0.69
C GLY A 113 22.71 0.24 -0.22
N LYS A 114 24.01 0.24 0.10
CA LYS A 114 24.94 -0.71 -0.54
C LYS A 114 24.41 -2.12 -0.27
N ASP A 115 24.37 -2.92 -1.32
CA ASP A 115 23.87 -4.30 -1.34
C ASP A 115 22.34 -4.44 -1.06
N VAL A 116 21.56 -3.36 -1.16
CA VAL A 116 20.09 -3.37 -1.13
C VAL A 116 19.51 -3.15 -2.54
N GLU A 117 18.82 -4.17 -3.08
CA GLU A 117 18.21 -4.12 -4.43
C GLU A 117 16.81 -3.47 -4.43
N PHE A 118 16.04 -3.68 -3.36
CA PHE A 118 14.70 -3.14 -3.16
C PHE A 118 14.30 -3.18 -1.66
N GLU A 119 13.26 -2.46 -1.29
CA GLU A 119 12.66 -2.42 0.06
C GLU A 119 11.13 -2.35 -0.04
N VAL A 120 10.39 -3.02 0.86
CA VAL A 120 8.92 -2.92 0.93
C VAL A 120 8.54 -1.85 1.95
N VAL A 121 7.80 -0.83 1.51
CA VAL A 121 7.34 0.27 2.38
C VAL A 121 6.19 -0.24 3.25
N GLY A 122 6.35 -0.12 4.58
CA GLY A 122 5.40 -0.64 5.58
C GLY A 122 5.79 -2.00 6.17
N ASP A 123 6.78 -2.69 5.62
CA ASP A 123 7.32 -3.96 6.16
C ASP A 123 8.33 -3.75 7.31
N THR A 124 8.63 -2.49 7.64
CA THR A 124 9.25 -2.15 8.93
C THR A 124 8.25 -2.42 10.06
N PRO A 125 8.53 -3.34 11.00
CA PRO A 125 7.60 -3.63 12.08
C PRO A 125 7.45 -2.42 12.99
N GLU A 126 6.30 -1.74 12.89
CA GLU A 126 5.85 -0.76 13.86
C GLU A 126 5.88 -1.42 15.24
N LYS A 127 6.58 -0.82 16.21
CA LYS A 127 6.72 -1.41 17.55
C LYS A 127 5.35 -1.43 18.21
N VAL A 128 4.68 -2.58 18.18
CA VAL A 128 3.32 -2.76 18.71
C VAL A 128 3.33 -2.66 20.23
N GLY A 129 3.35 -1.43 20.74
CA GLY A 129 3.05 -1.12 22.13
C GLY A 129 1.63 -1.58 22.47
N PRO A 130 1.39 -2.14 23.67
CA PRO A 130 0.09 -2.71 24.01
C PRO A 130 -0.99 -1.62 24.15
N LYS A 131 -1.73 -1.38 23.06
CA LYS A 131 -2.96 -0.58 23.11
C LYS A 131 -3.96 -1.28 24.04
N GLN A 132 -4.41 -0.53 25.05
CA GLN A 132 -5.36 -1.04 26.04
C GLN A 132 -6.75 -1.17 25.40
N ALA A 133 -7.49 -2.20 25.78
CA ALA A 133 -8.87 -2.40 25.34
C ALA A 133 -9.85 -1.67 26.27
N GLU A 134 -10.93 -1.12 25.70
CA GLU A 134 -12.12 -0.73 26.44
C GLU A 134 -13.35 -1.48 25.89
N ASP A 135 -14.27 -1.79 26.80
CA ASP A 135 -15.32 -2.80 26.63
C ASP A 135 -16.67 -2.20 26.20
N ALA A 136 -17.39 -2.87 25.30
CA ALA A 136 -18.78 -2.55 24.97
C ALA A 136 -19.56 -3.84 24.63
N ALA A 137 -20.18 -4.44 25.64
CA ALA A 137 -20.71 -5.80 25.59
C ALA A 137 -22.22 -5.92 25.27
N LYS A 138 -22.64 -7.19 25.03
CA LYS A 138 -24.01 -7.76 24.84
C LYS A 138 -24.43 -7.95 23.37
N SER A 139 -25.18 -8.99 22.99
CA SER A 139 -25.89 -10.00 23.80
C SER A 139 -25.84 -11.42 23.22
N ILE A 140 -26.11 -12.39 24.09
CA ILE A 140 -26.17 -13.84 23.84
C ILE A 140 -27.47 -14.23 23.12
N ALA A 141 -27.39 -15.19 22.19
CA ALA A 141 -28.42 -16.21 21.97
C ALA A 141 -27.77 -17.46 21.36
N ASN A 142 -28.22 -18.65 21.75
CA ASN A 142 -27.78 -19.94 21.19
C ASN A 142 -29.02 -20.82 21.00
N GLY A 143 -29.19 -21.43 19.82
CA GLY A 143 -30.43 -22.13 19.45
C GLY A 143 -30.21 -23.10 18.30
N SER A 144 -30.66 -24.34 18.50
CA SER A 144 -30.59 -25.44 17.55
C SER A 144 -31.99 -25.77 17.04
N ASP A 145 -32.11 -26.08 15.74
CA ASP A 145 -33.02 -27.13 15.29
C ASP A 145 -32.53 -27.76 13.98
N ASP A 146 -33.00 -28.98 13.69
CA ASP A 146 -32.63 -29.79 12.52
C ASP A 146 -33.65 -29.59 11.38
N GLY A 147 -33.19 -29.54 10.12
CA GLY A 147 -34.04 -29.19 8.98
C GLY A 147 -33.50 -29.70 7.63
N ALA A 148 -34.24 -30.61 7.01
CA ALA A 148 -33.79 -31.35 5.83
C ALA A 148 -33.84 -30.57 4.49
N GLN A 149 -33.04 -31.07 3.54
CA GLN A 149 -33.02 -30.69 2.12
C GLN A 149 -34.32 -31.11 1.37
N PRO A 150 -34.49 -30.83 0.05
CA PRO A 150 -33.79 -29.87 -0.83
C PRO A 150 -34.80 -28.93 -1.55
N SER A 151 -34.32 -28.09 -2.48
CA SER A 151 -35.14 -27.58 -3.59
C SER A 151 -34.30 -27.35 -4.85
N THR A 152 -34.95 -27.50 -6.01
CA THR A 152 -34.31 -27.57 -7.34
C THR A 152 -34.40 -26.27 -8.13
N SER A 153 -33.57 -26.17 -9.17
CA SER A 153 -33.44 -25.01 -10.06
C SER A 153 -34.72 -24.60 -10.80
N THR A 154 -34.87 -23.29 -11.01
CA THR A 154 -35.45 -22.67 -12.22
C THR A 154 -34.80 -21.30 -12.45
N ALA A 155 -34.88 -20.78 -13.68
CA ALA A 155 -34.25 -19.52 -14.12
C ALA A 155 -35.31 -18.54 -14.69
N GLN A 156 -34.85 -17.43 -15.30
CA GLN A 156 -35.67 -16.35 -15.93
C GLN A 156 -36.40 -15.45 -14.89
N GLU A 157 -36.79 -14.18 -15.12
CA GLU A 157 -36.52 -13.12 -16.11
C GLU A 157 -37.16 -11.80 -15.56
N GLN A 158 -36.92 -10.58 -16.07
CA GLN A 158 -35.90 -10.07 -17.00
C GLN A 158 -34.67 -9.56 -16.18
N ASP A 159 -33.83 -8.53 -16.40
CA ASP A 159 -33.64 -7.33 -17.26
C ASP A 159 -34.59 -6.11 -17.10
N ASP A 160 -34.03 -4.92 -16.81
CA ASP A 160 -34.71 -3.60 -16.76
C ASP A 160 -33.67 -2.44 -16.73
N VAL A 161 -33.61 -1.62 -17.79
CA VAL A 161 -32.61 -0.55 -17.97
C VAL A 161 -33.29 0.82 -18.09
N LEU A 162 -33.12 1.67 -17.07
CA LEU A 162 -33.65 3.04 -17.07
C LEU A 162 -32.61 4.05 -17.58
N ILE A 163 -32.68 4.35 -18.87
CA ILE A 163 -32.05 5.54 -19.47
C ILE A 163 -32.91 6.76 -19.10
N VAL A 164 -32.27 7.86 -18.68
CA VAL A 164 -32.91 9.18 -18.52
C VAL A 164 -32.03 10.20 -19.23
N ASP A 165 -32.64 11.03 -20.07
CA ASP A 165 -31.93 11.77 -21.13
C ASP A 165 -31.77 13.27 -20.83
N SER A 166 -30.54 13.76 -21.06
CA SER A 166 -30.16 15.09 -21.62
C SER A 166 -30.48 16.43 -20.91
N ASP A 167 -29.81 17.47 -21.44
CA ASP A 167 -30.02 18.94 -21.32
C ASP A 167 -29.64 19.66 -19.99
N GLU A 168 -29.10 20.90 -19.96
CA GLU A 168 -28.26 21.71 -20.88
C GLU A 168 -27.67 22.92 -20.06
N GLU A 169 -26.68 23.66 -20.60
CA GLU A 169 -26.15 24.97 -20.12
C GLU A 169 -25.50 25.04 -18.70
N GLY A 170 -24.61 25.98 -18.33
CA GLY A 170 -23.93 27.08 -19.06
C GLY A 170 -22.93 27.80 -18.12
N PRO A 171 -21.90 28.53 -18.63
CA PRO A 171 -20.79 29.04 -17.81
C PRO A 171 -21.01 30.44 -17.20
N SER A 172 -20.28 30.77 -16.12
CA SER A 172 -20.17 32.15 -15.61
C SER A 172 -18.76 32.52 -15.14
N ASN A 173 -18.38 33.78 -15.33
CA ASN A 173 -17.05 34.33 -15.05
C ASN A 173 -16.96 34.99 -13.66
N SER A 174 -15.74 35.16 -13.15
CA SER A 174 -15.40 36.22 -12.19
C SER A 174 -13.95 36.69 -12.35
N ALA A 175 -13.77 37.97 -12.71
CA ALA A 175 -12.60 38.76 -12.29
C ALA A 175 -12.83 39.20 -10.83
N ASP A 176 -11.94 39.84 -10.06
CA ASP A 176 -10.70 40.62 -10.28
C ASP A 176 -9.86 40.41 -8.97
N GLY A 177 -8.55 40.64 -8.81
CA GLY A 177 -7.69 41.75 -9.22
C GLY A 177 -6.60 41.97 -8.14
N SER A 178 -5.68 42.93 -8.36
CA SER A 178 -4.52 43.27 -7.49
C SER A 178 -3.42 42.18 -7.41
N ARG A 179 -2.11 42.40 -7.64
CA ARG A 179 -1.15 43.50 -7.28
C ARG A 179 -0.93 43.60 -5.77
N ASP A 180 0.30 43.64 -5.24
CA ASP A 180 1.47 44.46 -5.63
C ASP A 180 2.82 43.68 -5.55
N ASP A 181 3.84 44.06 -6.35
CA ASP A 181 5.24 43.62 -6.16
C ASP A 181 5.96 44.57 -5.21
N ARG A 182 6.59 44.07 -4.14
CA ARG A 182 7.65 44.80 -3.42
C ARG A 182 8.84 43.94 -3.01
N THR A 183 9.77 43.76 -3.95
CA THR A 183 11.16 43.44 -3.62
C THR A 183 11.83 44.52 -2.75
N ARG A 184 12.62 44.12 -1.73
CA ARG A 184 13.88 44.80 -1.29
C ARG A 184 14.69 44.00 -0.25
N LYS A 185 16.01 44.21 -0.25
CA LYS A 185 17.05 43.31 0.28
C LYS A 185 17.70 43.83 1.59
N ARG A 186 18.50 42.94 2.22
CA ARG A 186 19.61 43.15 3.20
C ARG A 186 19.23 43.02 4.68
N LYS A 187 20.17 42.64 5.57
CA LYS A 187 21.43 41.84 5.44
C LYS A 187 21.93 41.55 6.87
N LEU A 188 21.96 40.26 7.25
CA LEU A 188 22.77 39.72 8.36
C LEU A 188 22.59 40.50 9.70
N GLU A 189 23.45 40.48 10.73
CA GLU A 189 24.80 39.94 10.97
C GLU A 189 24.88 39.25 12.36
N GLU A 190 26.03 38.68 12.71
CA GLU A 190 26.26 37.68 13.78
C GLU A 190 26.71 38.27 15.14
N ASN A 191 26.35 37.63 16.26
CA ASN A 191 27.10 37.72 17.54
C ASN A 191 26.71 36.60 18.55
N GLU A 192 27.66 35.75 18.95
CA GLU A 192 27.52 34.79 20.07
C GLU A 192 27.70 35.46 21.46
N GLY A 193 27.40 34.79 22.59
CA GLY A 193 27.80 35.40 23.89
C GLY A 193 27.31 34.91 25.27
N ALA A 194 26.72 33.72 25.43
CA ALA A 194 26.60 32.98 26.71
C ALA A 194 25.85 33.58 27.95
N SER A 195 25.29 32.65 28.77
CA SER A 195 24.81 32.82 30.16
C SER A 195 23.54 33.68 30.40
N THR A 196 22.60 33.32 31.29
CA THR A 196 22.63 32.28 32.36
C THR A 196 21.25 31.65 32.62
N LYS A 197 21.24 30.32 32.82
CA LYS A 197 20.35 29.51 33.68
C LYS A 197 18.98 30.09 34.09
N LYS A 198 17.91 29.67 33.38
CA LYS A 198 16.62 29.23 33.95
C LYS A 198 15.73 28.63 32.85
N SER A 199 16.03 27.41 32.43
CA SER A 199 15.15 26.63 31.55
C SER A 199 13.88 26.27 32.32
N ARG A 200 12.78 26.95 31.98
CA ARG A 200 11.42 26.48 32.27
C ARG A 200 11.30 25.07 31.73
N LEU A 201 10.81 24.12 32.53
CA LEU A 201 10.46 22.79 32.04
C LEU A 201 9.16 22.93 31.24
N GLU A 202 9.28 23.29 29.97
CA GLU A 202 8.20 23.12 29.01
C GLU A 202 8.23 21.64 28.62
N GLN A 203 7.19 20.90 29.00
CA GLN A 203 7.01 19.51 28.58
C GLN A 203 6.82 19.51 27.07
N VAL A 204 7.88 19.19 26.33
CA VAL A 204 7.72 18.42 25.11
C VAL A 204 7.23 17.05 25.59
N GLU A 205 6.02 16.69 25.19
CA GLU A 205 5.49 15.34 25.43
C GLU A 205 6.15 14.42 24.40
N ASP A 206 7.36 13.96 24.71
CA ASP A 206 8.04 12.89 23.96
C ASP A 206 7.28 11.58 24.22
N GLN A 207 6.35 11.25 23.32
CA GLN A 207 5.34 10.18 23.51
C GLN A 207 5.93 8.75 23.52
N ASP A 208 7.24 8.61 23.31
CA ASP A 208 7.99 7.35 23.22
C ASP A 208 9.03 7.17 24.36
N ASP A 209 8.94 7.92 25.46
CA ASP A 209 9.94 7.91 26.56
C ASP A 209 9.83 6.66 27.46
N VAL A 210 10.14 5.49 26.89
CA VAL A 210 10.10 4.17 27.54
C VAL A 210 11.31 3.94 28.43
N ILE A 211 11.22 4.43 29.67
CA ILE A 211 12.24 4.21 30.71
C ILE A 211 12.13 2.77 31.24
N ALA A 212 13.12 1.93 30.90
CA ALA A 212 13.28 0.62 31.51
C ALA A 212 13.81 0.76 32.96
N LEU A 213 13.13 0.13 33.90
CA LEU A 213 13.56 -0.03 35.30
C LEU A 213 13.74 -1.52 35.61
N ASP A 214 14.70 -1.82 36.49
CA ASP A 214 15.07 -3.14 37.01
C ASP A 214 14.56 -3.30 38.46
#